data_AF-G7E9N6-F1
#
_entry.id   AF-G7E9N6-F1
#
_cell.length_a   1.000
_cell.length_b   1.000
_cell.length_c   1.000
_cell.angle_alpha   90.00
_cell.angle_beta   90.00
_cell.angle_gamma   90.00
#
_symmetry.space_group_name_H-M   'P 1'
#
loop_
_entity.id
_entity.type
_entity.pdbx_description
1 polymer ?
#
loop_
_entity_poly.entity_id
_entity_poly.type
_entity_poly.pdbx_seq_one_letter_code
_entity_poly.pdbx_strand_id
1 'polypeptide(L)' 'MAIAPIAGKLRRRLILDLSFSMGAGVALGYGWWYGWHVPKVTTRDAYYLQLHNERHNT' A
#
# COMPACT_ATOMS: atom_id res chain seq x y z
N MET A 1 41.29 -6.14 -28.59
CA MET A 1 40.39 -6.42 -27.44
C MET A 1 39.07 -6.90 -27.98
N ALA A 2 38.51 -7.99 -27.46
CA ALA A 2 37.21 -8.48 -27.90
C ALA A 2 36.09 -7.68 -27.22
N ILE A 3 35.13 -7.20 -28.01
CA ILE A 3 33.96 -6.46 -27.50
C ILE A 3 32.94 -7.49 -27.02
N ALA A 4 32.48 -7.35 -25.78
CA ALA A 4 31.49 -8.25 -25.22
C ALA A 4 30.11 -8.08 -25.92
N PRO A 5 29.34 -9.16 -26.11
CA PRO A 5 28.05 -9.10 -26.78
C PRO A 5 27.02 -8.32 -25.96
N ILE A 6 26.29 -7.45 -26.64
CA ILE A 6 25.29 -6.57 -26.06
C ILE A 6 23.91 -7.26 -26.19
N ALA A 7 23.57 -8.11 -25.22
CA ALA A 7 22.29 -8.83 -25.19
C ALA A 7 21.56 -8.69 -23.84
N GLY A 8 20.25 -8.93 -23.83
CA GLY A 8 19.46 -9.06 -22.59
C GLY A 8 19.03 -7.76 -21.89
N LYS A 9 19.34 -6.58 -22.45
CA LYS A 9 18.97 -5.29 -21.83
C LYS A 9 17.46 -5.12 -21.60
N LEU A 10 16.64 -5.51 -22.59
CA LEU A 10 15.18 -5.35 -22.51
C LEU A 10 14.59 -6.17 -21.36
N ARG A 11 14.92 -7.46 -21.27
CA ARG A 11 14.46 -8.34 -20.18
C ARG A 11 14.89 -7.83 -18.82
N ARG A 12 16.15 -7.43 -18.67
CA ARG A 12 16.68 -6.90 -17.40
C ARG A 12 15.94 -5.64 -16.97
N ARG A 13 15.69 -4.72 -17.91
CA ARG A 13 15.00 -3.47 -17.62
C ARG A 13 13.53 -3.68 -17.27
N LEU A 14 12.84 -4.53 -18.03
CA LEU A 14 11.44 -4.85 -17.79
C LEU A 14 11.21 -5.49 -16.42
N ILE A 15 12.07 -6.44 -16.01
CA ILE A 15 12.00 -7.04 -14.68
C ILE A 15 12.20 -5.97 -13.59
N LEU A 16 13.21 -5.11 -13.76
CA LEU A 16 13.51 -4.05 -12.79
C LEU A 16 12.32 -3.09 -12.64
N ASP A 17 11.75 -2.63 -13.75
CA ASP A 17 10.65 -1.67 -13.75
C ASP A 17 9.37 -2.29 -13.16
N LEU A 18 9.07 -3.56 -13.45
CA LEU A 18 7.92 -4.25 -12.87
C LEU A 18 8.09 -4.47 -11.36
N SER A 19 9.25 -4.98 -10.93
CA SER A 19 9.53 -5.18 -9.51
C SER A 19 9.47 -3.86 -8.73
N PHE A 20 10.01 -2.79 -9.30
CA PHE A 20 9.95 -1.47 -8.69
C PHE A 20 8.52 -0.93 -8.62
N SER A 21 7.76 -1.02 -9.72
CA SER A 21 6.37 -0.58 -9.77
C SER A 21 5.49 -1.32 -8.76
N MET A 22 5.63 -2.64 -8.68
CA MET A 22 4.89 -3.46 -7.71
C MET A 22 5.30 -3.13 -6.27
N GLY A 23 6.60 -3.05 -5.99
CA GLY A 23 7.10 -2.73 -4.65
C GLY A 23 6.65 -1.34 -4.19
N ALA A 24 6.78 -0.33 -5.06
CA ALA A 24 6.32 1.02 -4.78
C ALA A 24 4.80 1.08 -4.59
N GLY A 25 4.03 0.38 -5.41
CA GLY A 25 2.57 0.32 -5.30
C GLY A 25 2.11 -0.25 -3.96
N VAL A 26 2.71 -1.37 -3.53
CA VAL A 26 2.39 -1.98 -2.22
C VAL A 26 2.81 -1.06 -1.07
N ALA A 27 4.00 -0.46 -1.14
CA ALA A 27 4.47 0.44 -0.09
C ALA A 27 3.57 1.66 0.08
N LEU A 28 3.19 2.31 -1.02
CA LEU A 28 2.28 3.46 -0.99
C LEU A 28 0.87 3.06 -0.54
N GLY A 29 0.36 1.93 -1.03
CA GLY A 29 -0.94 1.40 -0.59
C GLY A 29 -0.97 1.11 0.91
N TYR A 30 0.08 0.47 1.43
CA TYR A 30 0.24 0.21 2.87
C TYR A 30 0.35 1.51 3.67
N GLY A 31 1.12 2.48 3.18
CA GLY A 31 1.24 3.81 3.78
C GLY A 31 -0.11 4.54 3.86
N TRP A 32 -0.90 4.52 2.80
CA TRP A 32 -2.25 5.11 2.81
C TRP A 32 -3.20 4.36 3.76
N TRP A 33 -3.16 3.03 3.76
CA TRP A 33 -4.04 2.19 4.58
C TRP A 33 -3.86 2.50 6.07
N TYR A 34 -2.61 2.45 6.55
CA TYR A 34 -2.32 2.66 7.97
C TYR A 34 -2.19 4.13 8.35
N GLY A 35 -1.79 5.00 7.41
CA GLY A 35 -1.65 6.43 7.67
C GLY A 35 -2.97 7.18 7.71
N TRP A 36 -3.96 6.78 6.90
CA TRP A 36 -5.22 7.50 6.78
C TRP A 36 -6.47 6.63 6.92
N HIS A 37 -6.52 5.50 6.21
CA HIS A 37 -7.75 4.71 6.14
C HIS A 37 -8.15 4.11 7.49
N VAL A 38 -7.24 3.37 8.12
CA VAL A 38 -7.49 2.72 9.42
C VAL A 38 -7.86 3.74 10.50
N PRO A 39 -7.07 4.80 10.77
CA PRO A 39 -7.42 5.78 11.81
C PRO A 39 -8.82 6.38 11.62
N LYS A 40 -9.19 6.70 10.38
CA LYS A 40 -10.51 7.26 10.06
C LYS A 40 -11.64 6.28 10.38
N VAL A 41 -11.47 5.01 10.04
CA VAL A 41 -12.45 3.95 10.36
C VAL A 41 -12.54 3.77 11.87
N THR A 42 -11.41 3.73 12.58
CA THR A 42 -11.39 3.59 14.04
C THR A 42 -12.12 4.73 14.74
N THR A 43 -11.92 5.99 14.31
CA THR A 43 -12.66 7.15 14.86
C THR A 43 -14.17 7.02 14.64
N ARG A 44 -14.59 6.58 13.45
CA ARG A 44 -16.01 6.36 13.13
C ARG A 44 -16.60 5.28 14.02
N ASP A 45 -15.91 4.15 14.15
CA ASP A 45 -16.41 3.00 14.90
C ASP A 45 -16.50 3.32 16.40
N ALA A 46 -15.55 4.08 16.94
CA ALA A 46 -15.61 4.59 18.32
C ALA A 46 -16.84 5.47 18.57
N TYR A 47 -17.20 6.34 17.62
CA TYR A 47 -18.41 7.17 17.73
C TYR A 47 -19.69 6.33 17.78
N TYR A 48 -19.84 5.35 16.87
CA TYR A 48 -21.02 4.50 16.86
C TYR A 48 -21.09 3.57 18.08
N LEU A 49 -19.96 3.16 18.63
CA LEU A 49 -19.92 2.41 19.88
C LEU A 49 -20.45 3.24 21.06
N GLN A 50 -20.09 4.52 21.16
CA GLN A 50 -20.64 5.42 22.18
C GLN A 50 -22.14 5.58 22.02
N LEU A 51 -22.62 5.84 20.80
CA LEU A 51 -24.04 5.99 20.51
C LEU A 51 -24.85 4.71 20.81
N HIS A 52 -24.27 3.54 20.56
CA HIS A 52 -24.87 2.27 20.96
C HIS A 52 -25.02 2.22 22.48
N ASN A 53 -23.95 2.46 23.23
CA ASN A 53 -23.97 2.39 24.70
C ASN A 53 -24.98 3.36 25.31
N GLU A 54 -25.08 4.57 24.78
CA GLU A 54 -26.06 5.58 25.24
C GLU A 54 -27.51 5.11 25.03
N ARG A 55 -27.82 4.48 23.89
CA ARG A 55 -29.16 3.97 23.59
C ARG A 55 -29.54 2.72 24.35
N HIS A 56 -28.55 1.92 24.77
CA HIS A 56 -28.78 0.63 25.41
C HIS A 56 -28.78 0.72 26.95
N ASN A 57 -28.34 1.84 27.52
CA ASN A 57 -28.36 2.15 28.97
C ASN A 57 -29.61 2.94 29.42
N THR A 58 -30.62 3.12 28.56
CA THR A 58 -31.95 3.65 28.90
C THR A 58 -32.98 2.54 28.92
#